data_AF-A0A2V9T2D6-F1
#
_entry.id   AF-A0A2V9T2D6-F1
#
_cell.length_a   1.000
_cell.length_b   1.000
_cell.length_c   1.000
_cell.angle_alpha   90.00
_cell.angle_beta   90.00
_cell.angle_gamma   90.00
#
_symmetry.space_group_name_H-M   'P 1'
#
loop_
_entity.id
_entity.type
_entity.pdbx_description
1 polymer ?
#
loop_
_entity_poly.entity_id
_entity_poly.type
_entity_poly.pdbx_seq_one_letter_code
_entity_poly.pdbx_strand_id
1 'polypeptide(L)'
;MIGALCSTSDPKAEKAKPSEDDSPISARHWAISTGYRHQHSFRHFVGTTEQTQRAAQHTQVVNYINLFDVSLTYKINPRWSLTASLPIMNGTRTYDHQLFDVFLHIPNAPDQVSHANGIGDLAVSAQFWLHRPPVENGHNIAFSFGAVMPTGSSDVRDTVETVNGPQRVYVDQSIQLGAGGWGISLGTQAYQRLRKAVLYASGTYLLTPQEQNGTPNASLAG
;
A
#
# COMPACT_ATOMS: atom_id res chain seq x y z
N MET A 1 7.67 -4.77 5.76
CA MET A 1 8.60 -4.66 6.91
C MET A 1 9.92 -5.35 6.56
N ILE A 2 10.95 -4.59 6.18
CA ILE A 2 12.32 -5.09 5.89
C ILE A 2 13.24 -4.90 7.12
N GLY A 3 12.80 -4.18 8.15
CA GLY A 3 13.62 -3.73 9.28
C GLY A 3 14.16 -4.81 10.23
N ALA A 4 13.87 -6.10 10.04
CA ALA A 4 14.35 -7.16 10.91
C ALA A 4 15.68 -7.81 10.46
N LEU A 5 16.27 -7.37 9.35
CA LEU A 5 17.42 -8.03 8.71
C LEU A 5 18.79 -7.39 9.02
N CYS A 6 18.84 -6.24 9.69
CA CYS A 6 20.10 -5.56 10.02
C CYS A 6 20.39 -5.66 11.52
N SER A 7 21.02 -6.77 11.95
CA SER A 7 21.86 -6.76 13.15
C SER A 7 23.17 -7.47 12.80
N THR A 8 24.24 -6.69 12.74
CA THR A 8 25.61 -7.15 12.54
C THR A 8 26.21 -7.49 13.90
N SER A 9 26.48 -8.76 14.19
CA SER A 9 27.29 -9.14 15.35
C SER A 9 28.77 -8.99 15.01
N ASP A 10 29.45 -8.14 15.78
CA ASP A 10 30.91 -7.93 15.75
C ASP A 10 31.65 -9.19 16.26
N PRO A 11 32.77 -9.64 15.65
CA PRO A 11 33.40 -10.91 15.96
C PRO A 11 34.41 -10.87 17.14
N LYS A 12 34.23 -9.96 18.11
CA LYS A 12 35.05 -9.95 19.34
C LYS A 12 34.24 -9.48 20.55
N ALA A 13 33.46 -10.38 21.13
CA ALA A 13 32.98 -10.22 22.51
C ALA A 13 33.23 -11.51 23.28
N GLU A 14 34.05 -11.35 24.30
CA GLU A 14 34.46 -12.30 25.32
C GLU A 14 33.25 -12.85 26.10
N LYS A 15 33.43 -14.08 26.61
CA LYS A 15 32.47 -14.91 27.36
C LYS A 15 31.39 -14.13 28.13
N ALA A 16 30.21 -13.96 27.54
CA ALA A 16 28.97 -13.65 28.25
C ALA A 16 27.96 -14.79 28.06
N LYS A 17 27.27 -15.17 29.13
CA LYS A 17 26.17 -16.16 29.11
C LYS A 17 25.19 -15.81 27.97
N PRO A 18 24.62 -16.80 27.26
CA PRO A 18 23.65 -16.50 26.21
C PRO A 18 22.42 -15.88 26.87
N SER A 19 22.29 -14.55 26.79
CA SER A 19 21.04 -13.88 27.08
C SER A 19 20.05 -14.29 26.01
N GLU A 20 18.98 -14.92 26.46
CA GLU A 20 17.85 -15.43 25.70
C GLU A 20 17.05 -14.28 25.05
N ASP A 21 17.66 -13.41 24.24
CA ASP A 21 16.91 -12.30 23.61
C ASP A 21 17.61 -11.56 22.46
N ASP A 22 18.25 -12.27 21.52
CA ASP A 22 18.89 -11.60 20.36
C ASP A 22 17.93 -11.34 19.18
N SER A 23 16.63 -11.27 19.45
CA SER A 23 15.60 -10.82 18.50
C SER A 23 15.18 -9.41 18.90
N PRO A 24 15.25 -8.39 18.02
CA PRO A 24 15.02 -6.97 18.38
C PRO A 24 13.62 -6.65 18.91
N ILE A 25 12.72 -7.64 18.93
CA ILE A 25 11.44 -7.59 19.64
C ILE A 25 11.21 -8.99 20.22
N SER A 26 11.22 -9.11 21.54
CA SER A 26 10.97 -10.35 22.27
C SER A 26 9.48 -10.69 22.34
N ALA A 27 9.12 -11.90 22.76
CA ALA A 27 7.71 -12.30 22.85
C ALA A 27 6.92 -11.34 23.76
N ARG A 28 5.62 -11.14 23.50
CA ARG A 28 4.70 -10.26 24.23
C ARG A 28 5.01 -8.77 24.13
N HIS A 29 5.69 -8.34 23.07
CA HIS A 29 5.97 -6.93 22.80
C HIS A 29 5.15 -6.36 21.66
N TRP A 30 4.93 -5.05 21.75
CA TRP A 30 4.37 -4.23 20.70
C TRP A 30 5.49 -3.65 19.85
N ALA A 31 5.27 -3.62 18.54
CA ALA A 31 6.12 -2.93 17.59
C ALA A 31 5.26 -1.99 16.76
N ILE A 32 5.72 -0.75 16.64
CA ILE A 32 5.09 0.26 15.78
C ILE A 32 6.04 0.45 14.60
N SER A 33 5.50 0.38 13.40
CA SER A 33 6.23 0.74 12.19
C SER A 33 5.46 1.81 11.45
N THR A 34 6.15 2.91 11.16
CA THR A 34 5.68 3.98 10.30
C THR A 34 6.48 4.00 9.00
N GLY A 35 5.86 4.41 7.91
CA GLY A 35 6.52 4.58 6.62
C GLY A 35 5.93 5.78 5.88
N TYR A 36 6.77 6.45 5.10
CA TYR A 36 6.34 7.46 4.16
C TYR A 36 6.77 7.06 2.75
N ARG A 37 5.87 7.24 1.78
CA ARG A 37 6.14 6.95 0.37
C ARG A 37 5.57 8.06 -0.50
N HIS A 38 6.38 8.55 -1.42
CA HIS A 38 5.95 9.42 -2.50
C HIS A 38 5.93 8.63 -3.82
N GLN A 39 4.86 8.77 -4.60
CA GLN A 39 4.70 8.15 -5.91
C GLN A 39 4.35 9.22 -6.94
N HIS A 40 5.08 9.18 -8.06
CA HIS A 40 4.80 10.01 -9.23
C HIS A 40 4.57 9.10 -10.43
N SER A 41 3.44 9.28 -11.11
CA SER A 41 3.09 8.53 -12.31
C SER A 41 2.62 9.47 -13.41
N PHE A 42 3.25 9.42 -14.58
CA PHE A 42 2.94 10.28 -15.73
C PHE A 42 2.82 9.51 -17.05
N ARG A 43 3.22 8.24 -17.08
CA ARG A 43 3.15 7.40 -18.28
C ARG A 43 1.83 6.67 -18.31
N HIS A 44 1.22 6.63 -19.50
CA HIS A 44 -0.10 6.04 -19.69
C HIS A 44 -0.01 4.85 -20.64
N PHE A 45 -0.65 3.74 -20.28
CA PHE A 45 -0.68 2.51 -21.06
C PHE A 45 -2.13 2.14 -21.34
N VAL A 46 -2.39 1.73 -22.59
CA VAL A 46 -3.65 1.08 -22.98
C VAL A 46 -3.32 -0.37 -23.30
N GLY A 47 -3.75 -1.28 -22.42
CA GLY A 47 -3.25 -2.65 -22.42
C GLY A 47 -1.73 -2.67 -22.25
N THR A 48 -1.01 -3.19 -23.24
CA THR A 48 0.46 -3.28 -23.25
C THR A 48 1.16 -2.14 -24.00
N THR A 49 0.41 -1.21 -24.61
CA THR A 49 0.97 -0.16 -25.47
C THR A 49 1.06 1.17 -24.75
N GLU A 50 2.28 1.69 -24.60
CA GLU A 50 2.54 3.04 -24.06
C GLU A 50 1.99 4.11 -25.02
N GLN A 51 1.22 5.06 -24.49
CA GLN A 51 0.69 6.21 -25.24
C GLN A 51 1.74 7.33 -25.29
N THR A 52 2.83 7.10 -26.02
CA THR A 52 3.96 8.04 -26.12
C THR A 52 3.58 9.41 -26.69
N GLN A 53 2.50 9.49 -27.49
CA GLN A 53 2.00 10.75 -28.01
C GLN A 53 1.60 11.73 -26.90
N ARG A 54 1.10 11.23 -25.75
CA ARG A 54 0.77 12.09 -24.59
C ARG A 54 2.01 12.76 -24.01
N ALA A 55 3.15 12.08 -24.07
CA ALA A 55 4.41 12.65 -23.63
C ALA A 55 4.89 13.76 -24.58
N ALA A 56 4.78 13.52 -25.89
CA ALA A 56 5.18 14.48 -26.92
C ALA A 56 4.28 15.73 -26.97
N GLN A 57 2.99 15.56 -26.68
CA GLN A 57 1.98 16.61 -26.72
C GLN A 57 1.77 17.31 -25.37
N HIS A 58 2.47 16.88 -24.31
CA HIS A 58 2.30 17.40 -22.95
C HIS A 58 0.87 17.24 -22.38
N THR A 59 0.19 16.15 -22.73
CA THR A 59 -1.19 15.82 -22.28
C THR A 59 -1.21 14.58 -21.37
N GLN A 60 -0.15 14.43 -20.55
CA GLN A 60 -0.02 13.32 -19.61
C GLN A 60 -1.05 13.44 -18.49
N VAL A 61 -1.58 12.31 -18.06
CA VAL A 61 -2.33 12.22 -16.80
C VAL A 61 -1.33 11.95 -15.69
N VAL A 62 -1.21 12.91 -14.77
CA VAL A 62 -0.17 12.87 -13.75
C VAL A 62 -0.79 12.63 -12.39
N ASN A 63 -0.30 11.60 -11.69
CA ASN A 63 -0.64 11.36 -10.28
C ASN A 63 0.55 11.70 -9.39
N TYR A 64 0.29 12.43 -8.31
CA TYR A 64 1.19 12.53 -7.17
C TYR A 64 0.49 11.94 -5.95
N ILE A 65 1.11 10.93 -5.33
CA ILE A 65 0.52 10.27 -4.17
C ILE A 65 1.53 10.24 -3.04
N ASN A 66 1.14 10.82 -1.91
CA ASN A 66 1.84 10.74 -0.64
C ASN A 66 1.10 9.74 0.24
N LEU A 67 1.77 8.68 0.66
CA LEU A 67 1.25 7.71 1.63
C LEU A 67 2.06 7.78 2.92
N PHE A 68 1.36 7.81 4.03
CA PHE A 68 1.88 7.63 5.37
C PHE A 68 1.24 6.39 5.97
N ASP A 69 2.02 5.33 6.08
CA ASP A 69 1.57 4.03 6.59
C ASP A 69 1.89 3.94 8.08
N VAL A 70 0.92 3.53 8.88
CA VAL A 70 1.12 3.18 10.29
C VAL A 70 0.70 1.74 10.50
N SER A 71 1.56 0.96 11.15
CA SER A 71 1.26 -0.42 11.53
C SER A 71 1.65 -0.70 12.96
N LEU A 72 0.78 -1.43 13.65
CA LEU A 72 0.95 -1.89 15.01
C LEU A 72 0.99 -3.41 14.99
N THR A 73 2.07 -3.99 15.47
CA THR A 73 2.26 -5.44 15.55
C THR A 73 2.40 -5.87 17.00
N TYR A 74 1.59 -6.83 17.42
CA TYR A 74 1.72 -7.51 18.70
C TYR A 74 2.29 -8.91 18.49
N LYS A 75 3.46 -9.19 19.08
CA LYS A 75 4.03 -10.55 19.09
C LYS A 75 3.42 -11.35 20.24
N ILE A 76 2.50 -12.25 19.94
CA ILE A 76 1.83 -13.09 20.95
C ILE A 76 2.84 -14.05 21.59
N ASN A 77 3.65 -14.70 20.76
CA ASN A 77 4.74 -15.59 21.17
C ASN A 77 5.81 -15.59 20.04
N PRO A 78 6.94 -16.32 20.16
CA PRO A 78 7.96 -16.29 19.10
C PRO A 78 7.46 -16.72 17.72
N ARG A 79 6.40 -17.53 17.64
CA ARG A 79 5.82 -17.99 16.36
C ARG A 79 4.74 -17.06 15.84
N TRP A 80 3.89 -16.53 16.69
CA TRP A 80 2.67 -15.83 16.30
C TRP A 80 2.75 -14.33 16.54
N SER A 81 2.32 -13.56 15.55
CA SER A 81 2.10 -12.12 15.67
C SER A 81 0.78 -11.70 15.02
N LEU A 82 0.19 -10.64 15.55
CA LEU A 82 -0.97 -9.96 14.99
C LEU A 82 -0.55 -8.56 14.57
N THR A 83 -0.94 -8.12 13.37
CA THR A 83 -0.63 -6.80 12.83
C THR A 83 -1.91 -6.12 12.38
N ALA A 84 -2.09 -4.87 12.80
CA ALA A 84 -3.08 -3.95 12.24
C ALA A 84 -2.33 -2.81 11.52
N SER A 85 -2.77 -2.42 10.33
CA SER A 85 -2.15 -1.35 9.54
C SER A 85 -3.16 -0.47 8.87
N LEU A 86 -2.92 0.84 8.89
CA LEU A 86 -3.76 1.87 8.32
C LEU A 86 -2.91 2.79 7.44
N PRO A 87 -3.19 2.88 6.13
CA PRO A 87 -2.60 3.89 5.26
C PRO A 87 -3.34 5.22 5.40
N ILE A 88 -2.59 6.32 5.41
CA ILE A 88 -3.11 7.68 5.27
C ILE A 88 -2.57 8.23 3.96
N MET A 89 -3.43 8.77 3.11
CA MET A 89 -3.12 9.13 1.75
C MET A 89 -3.52 10.56 1.43
N ASN A 90 -2.64 11.26 0.72
CA ASN A 90 -2.90 12.49 -0.01
C ASN A 90 -2.54 12.23 -1.47
N GLY A 91 -3.55 12.21 -2.33
CA GLY A 91 -3.41 12.01 -3.77
C GLY A 91 -3.87 13.25 -4.52
N THR A 92 -3.11 13.61 -5.55
CA THR A 92 -3.55 14.57 -6.57
C THR A 92 -3.43 13.92 -7.93
N ARG A 93 -4.39 14.25 -8.80
CA ARG A 93 -4.39 13.84 -10.20
C ARG A 93 -4.69 15.02 -11.10
N THR A 94 -3.80 15.27 -12.05
CA THR A 94 -3.91 16.34 -13.03
C THR A 94 -4.39 15.78 -14.37
N TYR A 95 -5.33 16.49 -14.98
CA TYR A 95 -5.86 16.24 -16.31
C TYR A 95 -5.65 17.44 -17.20
N ASP A 96 -5.29 17.18 -18.45
CA ASP A 96 -5.41 18.16 -19.52
C ASP A 96 -6.89 18.36 -19.90
N HIS A 97 -7.26 19.59 -20.25
CA HIS A 97 -8.61 20.01 -20.61
C HIS A 97 -9.31 19.09 -21.62
N GLN A 98 -8.60 18.55 -22.62
CA GLN A 98 -9.18 17.68 -23.64
C GLN A 98 -9.64 16.34 -23.08
N LEU A 99 -8.98 15.86 -22.02
CA LEU A 99 -9.31 14.58 -21.39
C LEU A 99 -10.52 14.68 -20.48
N PHE A 100 -10.80 15.86 -19.96
CA PHE A 100 -11.96 16.09 -19.12
C PHE A 100 -13.26 15.98 -19.95
N ASP A 101 -13.25 16.48 -21.18
CA ASP A 101 -14.36 16.30 -22.12
C ASP A 101 -14.52 14.81 -22.48
N VAL A 102 -13.43 14.13 -22.86
CA VAL A 102 -13.49 12.71 -23.27
C VAL A 102 -13.87 11.76 -22.13
N PHE A 103 -13.37 11.99 -20.92
CA PHE A 103 -13.60 11.06 -19.79
C PHE A 103 -14.83 11.41 -18.96
N LEU A 104 -15.15 12.69 -18.79
CA LEU A 104 -16.23 13.14 -17.90
C LEU A 104 -17.41 13.76 -18.65
N HIS A 105 -17.33 13.90 -19.99
CA HIS A 105 -18.34 14.56 -20.84
C HIS A 105 -18.62 16.00 -20.41
N ILE A 106 -17.55 16.70 -20.00
CA ILE A 106 -17.59 18.10 -19.57
C ILE A 106 -16.82 18.94 -20.60
N PRO A 107 -17.51 19.54 -21.58
CA PRO A 107 -16.86 20.30 -22.63
C PRO A 107 -16.22 21.58 -22.09
N ASN A 108 -15.06 21.94 -22.64
CA ASN A 108 -14.33 23.18 -22.33
C ASN A 108 -13.94 23.37 -20.85
N ALA A 109 -13.81 22.30 -20.06
CA ALA A 109 -13.23 22.42 -18.73
C ALA A 109 -11.75 22.86 -18.85
N PRO A 110 -11.25 23.81 -18.04
CA PRO A 110 -9.81 24.10 -17.99
C PRO A 110 -9.04 22.87 -17.48
N ASP A 111 -7.71 22.91 -17.52
CA ASP A 111 -6.89 21.87 -16.89
C ASP A 111 -7.31 21.70 -15.42
N GLN A 112 -7.59 20.46 -15.03
CA GLN A 112 -8.15 20.15 -13.72
C GLN A 112 -7.15 19.41 -12.85
N VAL A 113 -7.21 19.69 -11.55
CA VAL A 113 -6.55 18.89 -10.53
C VAL A 113 -7.61 18.40 -9.56
N SER A 114 -7.73 17.08 -9.46
CA SER A 114 -8.57 16.42 -8.45
C SER A 114 -7.73 15.96 -7.27
N HIS A 115 -8.31 16.00 -6.08
CA HIS A 115 -7.66 15.71 -4.82
C HIS A 115 -8.41 14.64 -4.05
N ALA A 116 -7.67 13.75 -3.41
CA ALA A 116 -8.19 12.75 -2.49
C ALA A 116 -7.34 12.72 -1.23
N ASN A 117 -7.98 12.92 -0.08
CA ASN A 117 -7.30 13.03 1.20
C ASN A 117 -8.05 12.24 2.26
N GLY A 118 -7.36 11.33 2.94
CA GLY A 118 -7.95 10.64 4.07
C GLY A 118 -7.24 9.34 4.40
N ILE A 119 -7.97 8.49 5.10
CA ILE A 119 -7.50 7.14 5.45
C ILE A 119 -7.89 6.18 4.34
N GLY A 120 -7.04 5.18 4.09
CA GLY A 120 -7.42 4.05 3.28
C GLY A 120 -7.95 2.88 4.10
N ASP A 121 -7.94 1.71 3.47
CA ASP A 121 -8.50 0.50 4.04
C ASP A 121 -7.63 -0.09 5.15
N LEU A 122 -8.24 -0.32 6.31
CA LEU A 122 -7.59 -0.94 7.47
C LEU A 122 -7.32 -2.42 7.17
N ALA A 123 -6.08 -2.86 7.32
CA ALA A 123 -5.72 -4.27 7.18
C ALA A 123 -5.36 -4.87 8.55
N VAL A 124 -5.90 -6.05 8.84
CA VAL A 124 -5.56 -6.83 10.04
C VAL A 124 -5.13 -8.22 9.60
N SER A 125 -3.98 -8.68 10.08
CA SER A 125 -3.43 -9.99 9.72
C SER A 125 -2.77 -10.67 10.90
N ALA A 126 -2.87 -11.99 10.93
CA ALA A 126 -2.06 -12.85 11.78
C ALA A 126 -0.94 -13.46 10.94
N GLN A 127 0.23 -13.59 11.53
CA GLN A 127 1.37 -14.29 10.95
C GLN A 127 1.85 -15.38 11.89
N PHE A 128 2.24 -16.53 11.32
CA PHE A 128 2.90 -17.60 12.05
C PHE A 128 4.21 -18.01 11.37
N TRP A 129 5.27 -18.19 12.17
CA TRP A 129 6.51 -18.83 11.74
C TRP A 129 6.44 -20.36 11.87
N LEU A 130 6.87 -21.05 10.81
CA LEU A 130 6.91 -22.52 10.77
C LEU A 130 7.84 -23.07 11.84
N HIS A 131 9.07 -22.57 11.93
CA HIS A 131 9.99 -22.89 13.01
C HIS A 131 9.94 -21.81 14.09
N ARG A 132 10.03 -22.20 15.37
CA ARG A 132 10.07 -21.26 16.50
C ARG A 132 11.38 -20.45 16.45
N PRO A 133 11.34 -19.13 16.26
CA PRO A 133 12.53 -18.29 16.39
C PRO A 133 13.03 -18.20 17.85
N PRO A 134 14.34 -18.01 18.08
CA PRO A 134 15.41 -18.02 17.09
C PRO A 134 15.65 -19.43 16.52
N VAL A 135 15.92 -19.52 15.22
CA VAL A 135 16.16 -20.81 14.54
C VAL A 135 17.66 -21.02 14.36
N GLU A 136 18.19 -22.09 14.95
CA GLU A 136 19.63 -22.41 14.94
C GLU A 136 20.18 -22.66 13.53
N ASN A 137 19.36 -23.24 12.65
CA ASN A 137 19.73 -23.56 11.26
C ASN A 137 19.72 -22.35 10.31
N GLY A 138 19.50 -21.14 10.82
CA GLY A 138 19.63 -19.90 10.05
C GLY A 138 18.55 -19.66 8.99
N HIS A 139 17.41 -20.35 9.04
CA HIS A 139 16.35 -20.22 8.06
C HIS A 139 14.96 -20.34 8.67
N ASN A 140 13.96 -19.75 8.02
CA ASN A 140 12.58 -19.91 8.41
C ASN A 140 11.63 -19.53 7.28
N ILE A 141 10.39 -19.99 7.39
CA ILE A 141 9.26 -19.59 6.56
C ILE A 141 8.11 -19.21 7.48
N ALA A 142 7.40 -18.15 7.12
CA ALA A 142 6.17 -17.73 7.75
C ALA A 142 5.04 -17.71 6.73
N PHE A 143 3.84 -17.86 7.25
CA PHE A 143 2.61 -17.62 6.52
C PHE A 143 1.78 -16.58 7.26
N SER A 144 1.03 -15.79 6.51
CA SER A 144 0.12 -14.79 7.04
C SER A 144 -1.25 -14.94 6.42
N PHE A 145 -2.27 -14.62 7.20
CA PHE A 145 -3.64 -14.53 6.74
C PHE A 145 -4.32 -13.35 7.42
N GLY A 146 -5.25 -12.71 6.75
CA GLY A 146 -5.88 -11.51 7.28
C GLY A 146 -7.07 -11.04 6.46
N ALA A 147 -7.57 -9.88 6.86
CA ALA A 147 -8.64 -9.17 6.19
C ALA A 147 -8.25 -7.72 5.94
N VAL A 148 -8.77 -7.16 4.86
CA VAL A 148 -8.74 -5.75 4.53
C VAL A 148 -10.17 -5.23 4.63
N MET A 149 -10.37 -4.21 5.44
CA MET A 149 -11.68 -3.64 5.76
C MET A 149 -11.91 -2.36 4.93
N PRO A 150 -13.11 -2.16 4.36
CA PRO A 150 -13.43 -0.97 3.55
C PRO A 150 -13.66 0.27 4.43
N THR A 151 -12.61 0.72 5.12
CA THR A 151 -12.66 1.93 5.96
C THR A 151 -12.31 3.19 5.17
N GLY A 152 -11.58 3.05 4.06
CA GLY A 152 -11.32 4.15 3.15
C GLY A 152 -12.54 4.44 2.27
N SER A 153 -12.77 5.71 1.97
CA SER A 153 -13.82 6.08 1.00
C SER A 153 -13.43 5.61 -0.39
N SER A 154 -14.38 4.93 -1.04
CA SER A 154 -14.27 4.47 -2.44
C SER A 154 -15.01 5.38 -3.41
N ASP A 155 -15.57 6.47 -2.90
CA ASP A 155 -16.48 7.37 -3.59
C ASP A 155 -16.08 8.84 -3.36
N VAL A 156 -14.78 9.09 -3.16
CA VAL A 156 -14.26 10.45 -2.95
C VAL A 156 -14.64 11.30 -4.16
N ARG A 157 -15.09 12.52 -3.88
CA ARG A 157 -15.53 13.49 -4.88
C ARG A 157 -14.76 14.78 -4.69
N ASP A 158 -14.37 15.39 -5.80
CA ASP A 158 -13.80 16.72 -5.81
C ASP A 158 -14.64 17.67 -6.67
N THR A 159 -14.46 18.96 -6.46
CA THR A 159 -15.11 20.00 -7.25
C THR A 159 -14.17 20.42 -8.37
N VAL A 160 -14.72 20.50 -9.58
CA VAL A 160 -14.02 20.90 -10.80
C VAL A 160 -14.73 22.09 -11.41
N GLU A 161 -13.94 23.00 -11.98
CA GLU A 161 -14.49 24.17 -12.64
C GLU A 161 -14.90 23.81 -14.07
N THR A 162 -16.11 24.20 -14.47
CA THR A 162 -16.64 23.96 -15.82
C THR A 162 -17.13 25.28 -16.42
N VAL A 163 -17.40 25.31 -17.73
CA VAL A 163 -18.00 26.49 -18.38
C VAL A 163 -19.38 26.86 -17.83
N ASN A 164 -20.07 25.91 -17.19
CA ASN A 164 -21.37 26.11 -16.58
C ASN A 164 -21.28 26.37 -15.05
N GLY A 165 -20.06 26.56 -14.53
CA GLY A 165 -19.76 26.74 -13.11
C GLY A 165 -19.18 25.48 -12.45
N PRO A 166 -18.89 25.53 -11.13
CA PRO A 166 -18.31 24.41 -10.41
C PRO A 166 -19.24 23.19 -10.39
N GLN A 167 -18.71 22.00 -10.69
CA GLN A 167 -19.43 20.73 -10.62
C GLN A 167 -18.67 19.73 -9.75
N ARG A 168 -19.39 18.84 -9.06
CA ARG A 168 -18.75 17.74 -8.32
C ARG A 168 -18.60 16.52 -9.22
N VAL A 169 -17.43 15.91 -9.17
CA VAL A 169 -17.09 14.69 -9.91
C VAL A 169 -16.50 13.66 -8.96
N TYR A 170 -16.69 12.38 -9.24
CA TYR A 170 -15.93 11.33 -8.58
C TYR A 170 -14.46 11.41 -9.00
N VAL A 171 -13.56 11.28 -8.03
CA VAL A 171 -12.13 11.18 -8.34
C VAL A 171 -11.84 9.82 -8.99
N ASP A 172 -10.82 9.78 -9.84
CA ASP A 172 -10.41 8.56 -10.53
C ASP A 172 -9.90 7.49 -9.54
N GLN A 173 -10.17 6.23 -9.85
CA GLN A 173 -9.79 5.06 -9.05
C GLN A 173 -8.30 5.05 -8.67
N SER A 174 -7.40 5.67 -9.46
CA SER A 174 -5.97 5.72 -9.15
C SER A 174 -5.62 6.52 -7.89
N ILE A 175 -6.50 7.42 -7.45
CA ILE A 175 -6.32 8.23 -6.24
C ILE A 175 -7.43 8.02 -5.20
N GLN A 176 -8.37 7.09 -5.42
CA GLN A 176 -9.36 6.73 -4.41
C GLN A 176 -8.69 6.17 -3.15
N LEU A 177 -9.29 6.41 -1.99
CA LEU A 177 -8.67 6.07 -0.70
C LEU A 177 -8.85 4.59 -0.34
N GLY A 178 -9.99 4.00 -0.71
CA GLY A 178 -10.32 2.61 -0.42
C GLY A 178 -10.95 1.91 -1.62
N ALA A 179 -10.96 0.58 -1.57
CA ALA A 179 -11.56 -0.25 -2.61
C ALA A 179 -13.09 -0.34 -2.47
N GLY A 180 -13.65 -0.06 -1.29
CA GLY A 180 -15.09 -0.13 -1.00
C GLY A 180 -15.62 -1.54 -0.77
N GLY A 181 -14.74 -2.54 -0.75
CA GLY A 181 -15.06 -3.94 -0.50
C GLY A 181 -14.15 -4.55 0.56
N TRP A 182 -14.52 -5.74 1.03
CA TRP A 182 -13.67 -6.53 1.91
C TRP A 182 -12.59 -7.23 1.11
N GLY A 183 -11.40 -7.35 1.68
CA GLY A 183 -10.32 -8.19 1.16
C GLY A 183 -9.99 -9.33 2.12
N ILE A 184 -9.60 -10.47 1.60
CA ILE A 184 -8.98 -11.57 2.34
C ILE A 184 -7.54 -11.66 1.89
N SER A 185 -6.59 -11.45 2.79
CA SER A 185 -5.16 -11.50 2.48
C SER A 185 -4.57 -12.84 2.91
N LEU A 186 -3.75 -13.42 2.03
CA LEU A 186 -2.89 -14.57 2.30
C LEU A 186 -1.47 -14.15 1.95
N GLY A 187 -0.49 -14.66 2.69
CA GLY A 187 0.90 -14.34 2.41
C GLY A 187 1.89 -15.35 2.95
N THR A 188 3.10 -15.24 2.47
CA THR A 188 4.25 -16.02 2.92
C THR A 188 5.52 -15.18 2.84
N GLN A 189 6.44 -15.44 3.75
CA GLN A 189 7.79 -14.89 3.68
C GLN A 189 8.80 -15.94 4.16
N ALA A 190 9.96 -15.99 3.55
CA ALA A 190 11.02 -16.90 3.91
C ALA A 190 12.38 -16.20 3.89
N TYR A 191 13.30 -16.69 4.71
CA TYR A 191 14.70 -16.27 4.67
C TYR A 191 15.63 -17.47 4.87
N GLN A 192 16.83 -17.36 4.29
CA GLN A 192 17.93 -18.31 4.44
C GLN A 192 19.23 -17.53 4.67
N ARG A 193 19.86 -17.73 5.82
CA ARG A 193 21.20 -17.22 6.11
C ARG A 193 22.24 -18.10 5.41
N LEU A 194 23.09 -17.45 4.62
CA LEU A 194 24.33 -18.00 4.09
C LEU A 194 25.51 -17.40 4.88
N ARG A 195 26.74 -17.88 4.63
CA ARG A 195 27.93 -17.42 5.37
C ARG A 195 28.14 -15.90 5.36
N LYS A 196 27.82 -15.22 4.25
CA LYS A 196 28.05 -13.77 4.06
C LYS A 196 26.85 -13.04 3.44
N ALA A 197 25.69 -13.69 3.35
CA ALA A 197 24.51 -13.14 2.69
C ALA A 197 23.24 -13.70 3.33
N VAL A 198 22.12 -13.02 3.14
CA VAL A 198 20.80 -13.54 3.50
C VAL A 198 19.92 -13.50 2.27
N LEU A 199 19.40 -14.67 1.88
CA LEU A 199 18.38 -14.77 0.85
C LEU A 199 17.02 -14.54 1.50
N TYR A 200 16.14 -13.81 0.83
CA TYR A 200 14.78 -13.58 1.27
C TYR A 200 13.81 -13.74 0.11
N ALA A 201 12.59 -14.18 0.42
CA ALA A 201 11.49 -14.29 -0.53
C ALA A 201 10.18 -13.93 0.17
N SER A 202 9.25 -13.30 -0.55
CA SER A 202 7.91 -13.01 -0.04
C SER A 202 6.87 -13.13 -1.15
N GLY A 203 5.67 -13.56 -0.79
CA GLY A 203 4.53 -13.63 -1.68
C GLY A 203 3.25 -13.25 -0.94
N THR A 204 2.33 -12.59 -1.65
CA THR A 204 1.04 -12.17 -1.11
C THR A 204 -0.04 -12.38 -2.15
N TYR A 205 -1.22 -12.77 -1.70
CA TYR A 205 -2.42 -12.93 -2.52
C TYR A 205 -3.60 -12.26 -1.81
N LEU A 206 -4.35 -11.42 -2.51
CA LEU A 206 -5.50 -10.69 -1.99
C LEU A 206 -6.74 -11.12 -2.78
N LEU A 207 -7.72 -11.68 -2.08
CA LEU A 207 -9.03 -11.98 -2.65
C LEU A 207 -10.00 -10.85 -2.31
N THR A 208 -10.70 -10.32 -3.29
CA THR A 208 -11.78 -9.35 -3.08
C THR A 208 -13.09 -10.00 -3.52
N PRO A 209 -13.98 -10.40 -2.59
CA PRO A 209 -15.22 -11.07 -2.94
C PRO A 209 -16.20 -10.16 -3.70
N GLN A 210 -16.13 -8.85 -3.48
CA GLN A 210 -16.96 -7.87 -4.17
C GLN A 210 -16.44 -7.66 -5.60
N GLU A 211 -17.34 -7.77 -6.58
CA GLU A 211 -17.04 -7.45 -7.97
C GLU A 211 -16.99 -5.93 -8.20
N GLN A 212 -17.85 -5.17 -7.53
CA GLN A 212 -18.03 -3.73 -7.74
C GLN A 212 -18.19 -3.00 -6.41
N ASN A 213 -17.77 -1.73 -6.37
CA ASN A 213 -17.90 -0.84 -5.21
C ASN A 213 -19.03 0.19 -5.35
N GLY A 214 -19.79 0.15 -6.45
CA GLY A 214 -20.92 1.05 -6.69
C GLY A 214 -20.52 2.49 -7.08
N THR A 215 -19.23 2.81 -7.15
CA THR A 215 -18.75 4.12 -7.58
C THR A 215 -18.63 4.16 -9.11
N PRO A 216 -19.31 5.09 -9.79
CA PRO A 216 -19.16 5.25 -11.23
C PRO A 216 -17.72 5.59 -11.62
N ASN A 217 -17.24 5.03 -12.72
CA ASN A 217 -15.98 5.44 -13.31
C ASN A 217 -16.16 6.82 -13.92
N ALA A 218 -15.45 7.82 -13.38
CA ALA A 218 -15.35 9.16 -13.96
C ALA A 218 -16.73 9.69 -14.41
N SER A 219 -17.58 10.03 -13.44
CA SER A 219 -18.87 10.67 -13.72
C SER A 219 -19.09 11.90 -12.86
N LEU A 220 -20.00 12.76 -13.32
CA LEU A 220 -20.63 13.76 -12.47
C LEU A 220 -21.21 13.07 -11.23
N ALA A 221 -20.92 13.63 -10.06
CA ALA A 221 -21.53 13.23 -8.82
C ALA A 221 -22.80 14.08 -8.65
N GLY A 222 -23.91 13.54 -9.14
CA GLY A 222 -25.25 14.11 -8.96
C GLY A 222 -25.68 14.19 -7.51
#